data_AF-A0A542CS33-F1
#
_entry.id   AF-A0A542CS33-F1
#
_cell.length_a   1.000
_cell.length_b   1.000
_cell.length_c   1.000
_cell.angle_alpha   90.00
_cell.angle_beta   90.00
_cell.angle_gamma   90.00
#
_symmetry.space_group_name_H-M   'P 1'
#
loop_
_entity.id
_entity.type
_entity.pdbx_description
1 polymer ?
#
loop_
_entity_poly.entity_id
_entity_poly.type
_entity_poly.pdbx_seq_one_letter_code
_entity_poly.pdbx_strand_id
1 'polypeptide(L)'
;MNDRQVVQNLLQAMTDKLLISSPEFAATLAHFNIITTYQGVKGDLDWAGLCGREASFYVDVFSASYPKGQRYEFHCPGDAEAFAAGARDGEVIQ
;
A
#
# COMPACT_ATOMS: atom_id res chain seq x y z
N MET A 1 -17.87 5.52 15.90
CA MET A 1 -16.51 5.04 15.61
C MET A 1 -16.41 3.63 16.17
N ASN A 2 -16.18 2.62 15.32
CA ASN A 2 -16.04 1.21 15.75
C ASN A 2 -14.55 0.89 15.92
N ASP A 3 -14.19 0.05 16.89
CA ASP A 3 -12.81 -0.39 17.15
C ASP A 3 -12.10 -0.86 15.88
N ARG A 4 -12.81 -1.54 14.96
CA ARG A 4 -12.26 -1.94 13.67
C ARG A 4 -11.73 -0.74 12.85
N GLN A 5 -12.46 0.37 12.82
CA GLN A 5 -12.05 1.59 12.12
C GLN A 5 -10.81 2.21 12.75
N VAL A 6 -10.72 2.19 14.09
CA VAL A 6 -9.57 2.70 14.83
C VAL A 6 -8.33 1.87 14.51
N VAL A 7 -8.46 0.55 14.50
CA VAL A 7 -7.37 -0.37 14.13
C VAL A 7 -6.97 -0.18 12.67
N GLN A 8 -7.92 -0.03 11.74
CA GLN A 8 -7.61 0.22 10.34
C GLN A 8 -6.81 1.52 10.14
N ASN A 9 -7.22 2.60 10.81
CA ASN A 9 -6.50 3.87 10.76
C ASN A 9 -5.09 3.75 11.37
N LEU A 10 -4.94 3.02 12.47
CA LEU A 10 -3.65 2.76 13.10
C LEU A 10 -2.72 1.97 12.18
N LEU A 11 -3.21 0.87 11.61
CA LEU A 11 -2.42 0.03 10.70
C LEU A 11 -2.01 0.83 9.45
N GLN A 12 -2.92 1.62 8.88
CA GLN A 12 -2.58 2.48 7.74
C GLN A 12 -1.47 3.49 8.12
N ALA A 13 -1.57 4.12 9.30
CA ALA A 13 -0.53 5.04 9.77
C ALA A 13 0.83 4.35 10.02
N MET A 14 0.83 3.07 10.40
CA MET A 14 2.05 2.26 10.50
C MET A 14 2.62 1.95 9.12
N THR A 15 1.76 1.58 8.16
CA THR A 15 2.12 1.33 6.76
C THR A 15 2.75 2.55 6.11
N ASP A 16 2.15 3.73 6.28
CA ASP A 16 2.67 5.01 5.75
C ASP A 16 4.06 5.35 6.32
N LYS A 17 4.37 4.88 7.53
CA LYS A 17 5.66 5.05 8.21
C LYS A 17 6.62 3.88 7.99
N LEU A 18 6.26 2.90 7.15
CA LEU A 18 7.03 1.68 6.89
C LEU A 18 7.31 0.85 8.16
N LEU A 19 6.42 0.90 9.15
CA LEU A 19 6.48 0.13 10.40
C LEU A 19 5.75 -1.22 10.25
N ILE A 20 6.09 -1.95 9.19
CA ILE A 20 5.34 -3.13 8.69
C ILE A 20 6.02 -4.48 8.98
N SER A 21 7.24 -4.46 9.54
CA SER A 21 8.07 -5.66 9.68
C SER A 21 7.72 -6.55 10.87
N SER A 22 6.83 -6.09 11.75
CA SER A 22 6.54 -6.79 13.00
C SER A 22 5.52 -7.92 12.81
N PRO A 23 5.65 -9.04 13.54
CA PRO A 23 4.65 -10.11 13.54
C PRO A 23 3.26 -9.64 13.98
N GLU A 24 3.18 -8.66 14.87
CA GLU A 24 1.93 -8.10 15.39
C GLU A 24 1.17 -7.36 14.30
N PHE A 25 1.87 -6.66 13.41
CA PHE A 25 1.26 -6.01 12.25
C PHE A 25 0.56 -7.04 11.36
N ALA A 26 1.27 -8.12 11.00
CA ALA A 26 0.71 -9.21 10.19
C ALA A 26 -0.47 -9.93 10.90
N ALA A 27 -0.33 -10.20 12.20
CA ALA A 27 -1.39 -10.81 12.99
C ALA A 27 -2.64 -9.93 13.06
N THR A 28 -2.47 -8.61 13.19
CA THR A 28 -3.58 -7.65 13.27
C THR A 28 -4.29 -7.51 11.93
N LEU A 29 -3.55 -7.46 10.81
CA LEU A 29 -4.14 -7.51 9.46
C LEU A 29 -5.03 -8.75 9.28
N ALA A 30 -4.53 -9.93 9.68
CA ALA A 30 -5.26 -11.18 9.57
C ALA A 30 -6.48 -11.24 10.52
N HIS A 31 -6.32 -10.82 11.78
CA HIS A 31 -7.38 -10.89 12.78
C HIS A 31 -8.60 -10.03 12.40
N PHE A 32 -8.37 -8.81 11.91
CA PHE A 32 -9.44 -7.88 11.56
C PHE A 32 -9.84 -7.92 10.08
N ASN A 33 -9.18 -8.76 9.28
CA ASN A 33 -9.28 -8.80 7.83
C ASN A 33 -9.18 -7.39 7.22
N ILE A 34 -8.05 -6.73 7.47
CA ILE A 34 -7.74 -5.38 7.02
C ILE A 34 -6.72 -5.44 5.88
N ILE A 35 -6.90 -4.56 4.90
CA ILE A 35 -5.93 -4.27 3.86
C ILE A 35 -5.41 -2.85 4.08
N THR A 36 -4.10 -2.66 3.95
CA THR A 36 -3.47 -1.33 3.93
C THR A 36 -2.59 -1.19 2.70
N THR A 37 -2.38 0.04 2.24
CA THR A 37 -1.60 0.30 1.04
C THR A 37 -0.54 1.37 1.28
N TYR A 38 0.65 1.14 0.77
CA TYR A 38 1.72 2.16 0.70
C TYR A 38 1.93 2.54 -0.76
N GLN A 39 1.99 3.84 -1.05
CA GLN A 39 2.26 4.35 -2.39
C GLN A 39 3.68 4.94 -2.42
N GLY A 40 4.42 4.68 -3.50
CA GLY A 40 5.74 5.24 -3.68
C GLY A 40 6.12 5.40 -5.14
N VAL A 41 7.29 6.01 -5.37
CA VAL A 41 7.86 6.21 -6.70
C VAL A 41 9.23 5.54 -6.75
N LYS A 42 9.51 4.83 -7.84
CA LYS A 42 10.79 4.18 -8.07
C LYS A 42 11.75 5.18 -8.72
N GLY A 43 12.80 5.54 -7.98
CA GLY A 43 13.77 6.54 -8.41
C GLY A 43 13.42 7.94 -7.93
N ASP A 44 14.30 8.87 -8.24
CA ASP A 44 14.12 10.28 -7.92
C ASP A 44 13.21 10.93 -8.97
N LEU A 45 12.21 11.70 -8.54
CA LEU A 45 11.19 12.32 -9.40
C LEU A 45 11.83 13.21 -10.47
N ASP A 46 12.93 13.87 -10.11
CA ASP A 46 13.70 14.74 -11.03
C ASP A 46 14.46 13.93 -12.09
N TRP A 47 14.77 12.66 -11.81
CA TRP A 47 15.55 11.78 -12.70
C TRP A 47 14.68 10.82 -13.51
N ALA A 48 13.44 10.58 -13.07
CA ALA A 48 12.49 9.72 -13.76
C ALA A 48 12.17 10.23 -15.19
N GLY A 49 12.25 11.54 -15.43
CA GLY A 49 12.11 12.11 -16.78
C GLY A 49 13.38 12.07 -17.65
N LEU A 50 14.57 12.00 -17.05
CA LEU A 50 15.85 12.20 -17.74
C LEU A 50 16.47 10.92 -18.31
N CYS A 51 16.16 9.75 -17.74
CA CYS A 51 16.83 8.50 -18.11
C CYS A 51 16.03 7.58 -19.05
N GLY A 52 14.89 8.02 -19.59
CA GLY A 52 14.00 7.15 -20.36
C GLY A 52 13.52 5.92 -19.58
N ARG A 53 13.66 5.95 -18.25
CA ARG A 53 13.08 4.97 -17.34
C ARG A 53 11.69 5.49 -17.04
N GLU A 54 10.65 4.80 -17.51
CA GLU A 54 9.28 5.11 -17.12
C GLU A 54 9.23 5.28 -15.60
N ALA A 55 8.85 6.47 -15.14
CA ALA A 55 8.62 6.73 -13.74
C ALA A 55 7.69 5.63 -13.21
N SER A 56 8.24 4.69 -12.42
CA SER A 56 7.47 3.53 -11.99
C SER A 56 6.87 3.90 -10.64
N PHE A 57 5.63 4.39 -10.68
CA PHE A 57 4.81 4.51 -9.48
C PHE A 57 4.51 3.10 -8.99
N TYR A 58 4.39 2.90 -7.69
CA TYR A 58 4.03 1.61 -7.16
C TYR A 58 3.11 1.71 -5.96
N VAL A 59 2.31 0.67 -5.79
CA VAL A 59 1.48 0.46 -4.62
C VAL A 59 1.85 -0.88 -4.02
N ASP A 60 2.31 -0.87 -2.77
CA ASP A 60 2.48 -2.08 -1.97
C ASP A 60 1.19 -2.34 -1.19
N VAL A 61 0.57 -3.50 -1.42
CA VAL A 61 -0.67 -3.93 -0.77
C VAL A 61 -0.35 -4.94 0.33
N PHE A 62 -0.71 -4.60 1.57
CA PHE A 62 -0.53 -5.46 2.74
C PHE A 62 -1.86 -6.07 3.15
N SER A 63 -1.90 -7.40 3.23
CA SER A 63 -3.10 -8.16 3.57
C SER A 63 -2.73 -9.41 4.37
N ALA A 64 -3.72 -10.17 4.83
CA ALA A 64 -3.50 -11.44 5.51
C ALA A 64 -2.71 -12.44 4.64
N SER A 65 -2.97 -12.47 3.32
CA SER A 65 -2.29 -13.35 2.37
C SER A 65 -0.90 -12.84 1.99
N TYR A 66 -0.69 -11.52 2.03
CA TYR A 66 0.57 -10.88 1.68
C TYR A 66 1.01 -9.89 2.78
N PRO A 67 1.39 -10.38 3.98
CA PRO A 67 1.72 -9.51 5.11
C PRO A 67 3.03 -8.74 4.89
N LYS A 68 3.88 -9.19 3.97
CA LYS A 68 5.12 -8.51 3.56
C LYS A 68 4.91 -7.50 2.43
N GLY A 69 3.68 -7.33 1.97
CA GLY A 69 3.34 -6.48 0.83
C GLY A 69 3.44 -7.23 -0.50
N GLN A 70 2.45 -6.99 -1.36
CA GLN A 70 2.49 -7.33 -2.78
C GLN A 70 2.60 -6.02 -3.57
N ARG A 71 3.64 -5.90 -4.39
CA ARG A 71 3.90 -4.69 -5.17
C ARG A 71 3.16 -4.73 -6.50
N TYR A 72 2.52 -3.63 -6.83
CA TYR A 72 1.93 -3.33 -8.13
C TYR A 72 2.62 -2.09 -8.70
N GLU A 73 3.14 -2.17 -9.92
CA GLU A 73 3.82 -1.07 -10.58
C GLU A 73 2.90 -0.43 -11.64
N PHE A 74 2.99 0.89 -11.79
CA PHE A 74 2.17 1.70 -12.67
C PHE A 74 3.04 2.73 -13.39
N HIS A 75 2.67 3.06 -14.62
CA HIS A 75 3.33 4.09 -15.42
C HIS A 75 2.80 5.50 -15.12
N CYS A 76 1.60 5.58 -14.56
CA CYS A 76 0.86 6.82 -14.31
C CYS A 76 0.63 6.99 -12.80
N PRO A 77 0.80 8.19 -12.23
CA PRO A 77 0.48 8.43 -10.82
C PRO A 77 -1.02 8.28 -10.55
N GLY A 78 -1.88 8.70 -11.49
CA GLY A 78 -3.33 8.60 -11.34
C GLY A 78 -3.84 7.16 -11.28
N ASP A 79 -3.21 6.24 -12.01
CA ASP A 79 -3.58 4.82 -11.99
C ASP A 79 -3.17 4.17 -10.65
N ALA A 80 -1.99 4.52 -10.13
CA ALA A 80 -1.54 4.07 -8.82
C ALA A 80 -2.47 4.59 -7.70
N GLU A 81 -2.89 5.85 -7.77
CA GLU A 81 -3.81 6.45 -6.80
C GLU A 81 -5.20 5.79 -6.85
N ALA A 82 -5.75 5.59 -8.05
CA ALA A 82 -7.02 4.91 -8.25
C ALA A 82 -6.98 3.46 -7.72
N PHE A 83 -5.90 2.73 -7.98
CA PHE A 83 -5.70 1.38 -7.46
C PHE A 83 -5.59 1.37 -5.93
N ALA A 84 -4.80 2.28 -5.35
CA ALA A 84 -4.63 2.37 -3.91
C ALA A 84 -5.93 2.72 -3.17
N ALA A 85 -6.79 3.54 -3.79
CA ALA A 85 -8.12 3.86 -3.25
C ALA A 85 -9.03 2.63 -3.23
N GLY A 86 -9.10 1.86 -4.33
CA GLY A 86 -9.91 0.64 -4.39
C GLY A 86 -9.45 -0.45 -3.42
N ALA A 87 -8.13 -0.66 -3.30
CA ALA A 87 -7.57 -1.69 -2.43
C ALA A 87 -7.83 -1.45 -0.93
N ARG A 88 -8.08 -0.20 -0.50
CA ARG A 88 -8.39 0.14 0.91
C ARG A 88 -9.81 -0.29 1.33
N ASP A 89 -10.71 -0.49 0.38
CA ASP A 89 -12.09 -0.93 0.63
C ASP A 89 -12.28 -2.45 0.54
N GLY A 90 -11.18 -3.20 0.48
CA GLY A 90 -11.21 -4.67 0.50
C GLY A 90 -11.37 -5.32 -0.88
N GLU A 91 -11.48 -4.54 -1.96
CA GLU A 91 -11.51 -5.04 -3.33
C GLU A 91 -10.20 -4.70 -4.05
N VAL A 92 -9.37 -5.71 -4.33
CA VAL A 92 -8.31 -5.57 -5.32
C VAL A 92 -8.95 -5.87 -6.67
N ILE A 93 -9.40 -4.83 -7.37
CA ILE A 93 -9.93 -4.97 -8.74
C ILE A 93 -8.73 -5.23 -9.65
N GLN A 94 -8.64 -6.46 -10.19
CA GLN A 94 -7.64 -6.86 -11.20
C GLN A 94 -8.07 -6.45 -12.60
#